data_AF-A0AAV0RUY2-F1
#
_entry.id   AF-A0AAV0RUY2-F1
#
_cell.length_a   1.000
_cell.length_b   1.000
_cell.length_c   1.000
_cell.angle_alpha   90.00
_cell.angle_beta   90.00
_cell.angle_gamma   90.00
#
_symmetry.space_group_name_H-M   'P 1'
#
loop_
_entity.id
_entity.type
_entity.pdbx_description
1 polymer ?
#
loop_
_entity_poly.entity_id
_entity_poly.type
_entity_poly.pdbx_seq_one_letter_code
_entity_poly.pdbx_strand_id
1 'polypeptide(L)' 'MVAPNLLSLDEREPATFGPSLKPEVKEKVSSTPFKTAVDNFYMTNSITRASKIMAQCSSQLLKK' A
#
# COMPACT_ATOMS: atom_id res chain seq x y z
N MET A 1 19.65 9.72 -15.87
CA MET A 1 18.35 9.05 -15.64
C MET A 1 18.17 8.89 -14.13
N VAL A 2 16.98 9.18 -13.58
CA VAL A 2 16.79 9.38 -12.13
C VAL A 2 16.59 8.07 -11.35
N ALA A 3 15.99 7.04 -11.97
CA ALA A 3 15.77 5.71 -11.38
C ALA A 3 15.84 4.62 -12.46
N PRO A 4 17.03 4.01 -12.71
CA PRO A 4 17.23 3.09 -13.83
C PRO A 4 16.45 1.78 -13.70
N ASN A 5 16.17 1.34 -12.47
CA ASN A 5 15.43 0.12 -12.18
C ASN A 5 13.99 0.11 -12.74
N LEU A 6 13.42 1.28 -13.06
CA LEU A 6 12.07 1.37 -13.66
C LEU A 6 12.05 1.01 -15.16
N LEU A 7 13.21 0.82 -15.77
CA LEU A 7 13.34 0.47 -17.18
C LEU A 7 13.61 -1.01 -17.43
N SER A 8 14.01 -1.75 -16.38
CA SER A 8 14.09 -3.20 -16.38
C SER A 8 12.67 -3.78 -16.25
N LEU A 9 11.87 -3.68 -17.31
CA LEU A 9 10.50 -4.20 -17.34
C LEU A 9 10.49 -5.72 -17.13
N ASP A 10 9.47 -6.19 -16.41
CA ASP A 10 9.27 -7.61 -16.05
C ASP A 10 10.39 -8.24 -15.17
N GLU A 11 11.40 -7.46 -14.78
CA GLU A 11 12.50 -7.90 -13.93
C GLU A 11 12.43 -7.27 -12.54
N ARG A 12 12.79 -8.05 -11.51
CA ARG A 12 12.89 -7.55 -10.13
C ARG A 12 14.34 -7.27 -9.79
N GLU A 13 14.70 -6.00 -9.67
CA GLU A 13 16.00 -5.57 -9.13
C GLU A 13 15.98 -5.57 -7.58
N PRO A 14 16.76 -6.41 -6.89
CA PRO A 14 16.81 -6.43 -5.43
C PRO A 14 17.54 -5.20 -4.87
N ALA A 15 17.04 -4.63 -3.77
CA ALA A 15 17.81 -3.69 -2.98
C ALA A 15 18.92 -4.44 -2.22
N THR A 16 20.19 -4.08 -2.46
CA THR A 16 21.35 -4.73 -1.84
C THR A 16 21.74 -4.14 -0.49
N PHE A 17 21.21 -2.95 -0.17
CA PHE A 17 21.43 -2.30 1.11
C PHE A 17 20.49 -2.83 2.19
N GLY A 18 21.07 -3.27 3.30
CA GLY A 18 20.32 -3.78 4.45
C GLY A 18 19.81 -2.66 5.39
N PRO A 19 19.12 -3.06 6.48
CA PRO A 19 18.59 -2.12 7.47
C PRO A 19 19.65 -1.28 8.20
N SER A 20 20.93 -1.64 8.13
CA SER A 20 22.04 -0.92 8.78
C SER A 20 22.22 0.51 8.27
N LEU A 21 21.70 0.85 7.09
CA LEU A 21 21.69 2.23 6.60
C LEU A 21 20.62 3.09 7.26
N LYS A 22 19.63 2.49 7.95
CA LYS A 22 18.59 3.26 8.62
C LYS A 22 19.20 3.99 9.83
N PRO A 23 19.06 5.32 9.94
CA PRO A 23 19.59 6.06 11.07
C PRO A 23 18.88 5.66 12.38
N GLU A 24 19.55 5.87 13.51
CA GLU A 24 18.95 5.67 14.82
C GLU A 24 17.80 6.66 15.05
N VAL A 25 16.66 6.13 15.52
CA VAL A 25 15.47 6.93 15.86
C VAL A 25 15.16 6.75 17.34
N LYS A 26 14.91 7.86 18.05
CA LYS A 26 14.60 7.88 19.50
C LYS A 26 13.11 8.10 19.79
N GLU A 27 12.23 7.58 18.95
CA GLU A 27 10.79 7.67 19.17
C GLU A 27 10.31 6.59 20.14
N LYS A 28 9.42 6.97 21.05
CA LYS A 28 8.77 6.03 21.97
C LYS A 28 7.63 5.34 21.25
N VAL A 29 7.50 4.03 21.46
CA VAL A 29 6.37 3.25 20.92
C VAL A 29 5.06 3.79 21.49
N SER A 30 4.14 4.17 20.59
CA SER A 30 2.80 4.62 20.98
C SER A 30 1.96 3.44 21.47
N SER A 31 1.08 3.68 22.44
CA SER A 31 0.07 2.70 22.88
C SER A 31 -1.10 2.57 21.89
N THR A 32 -1.16 3.42 20.87
CA THR A 32 -2.19 3.35 19.83
C THR A 32 -2.02 2.08 19.00
N PRO A 33 -3.07 1.23 18.87
CA PRO A 33 -2.99 0.02 18.07
C PRO A 33 -2.87 0.34 16.57
N PHE A 34 -2.33 -0.60 15.81
CA PHE A 34 -2.38 -0.54 14.35
C PHE A 34 -3.83 -0.49 13.87
N LYS A 35 -4.09 0.39 12.91
CA LYS A 35 -5.39 0.52 12.27
C LYS A 35 -5.41 -0.23 10.95
N THR A 36 -6.61 -0.49 10.45
CA THR A 36 -6.80 -0.94 9.08
C THR A 36 -6.23 0.09 8.11
N ALA A 37 -5.29 -0.30 7.26
CA ALA A 37 -4.69 0.59 6.27
C ALA A 37 -5.59 0.82 5.04
N VAL A 38 -6.48 -0.14 4.76
CA VAL A 38 -7.43 -0.12 3.64
C VAL A 38 -8.80 -0.51 4.15
N ASP A 39 -9.68 0.47 4.35
CA ASP A 39 -11.02 0.24 4.90
C ASP A 39 -11.96 -0.48 3.93
N ASN A 40 -11.76 -0.27 2.62
CA ASN A 40 -12.53 -0.92 1.58
C ASN A 40 -11.63 -1.34 0.43
N PHE A 41 -11.36 -2.64 0.36
CA PHE A 41 -10.54 -3.25 -0.69
C PHE A 41 -11.06 -2.95 -2.10
N TYR A 42 -12.38 -2.86 -2.29
CA TYR A 42 -12.99 -2.58 -3.59
C TYR A 42 -12.95 -1.10 -3.98
N MET A 43 -12.57 -0.19 -3.07
CA MET A 43 -12.59 1.26 -3.31
C MET A 43 -11.25 1.95 -2.98
N THR A 44 -10.14 1.26 -3.23
CA THR A 44 -8.78 1.70 -2.91
C THR A 44 -8.30 2.94 -3.67
N ASN A 45 -8.64 3.08 -4.95
CA ASN A 45 -8.15 4.17 -5.81
C ASN A 45 -9.29 4.84 -6.59
N SER A 46 -8.98 5.89 -7.35
CA SER A 46 -9.97 6.67 -8.10
C SER A 46 -10.71 5.84 -9.15
N ILE A 47 -10.00 4.93 -9.81
CA ILE A 47 -10.56 4.05 -10.85
C ILE A 47 -11.56 3.08 -10.21
N THR A 48 -11.17 2.41 -9.13
CA THR A 48 -12.04 1.43 -8.46
C THR A 48 -13.23 2.10 -7.78
N ARG A 49 -13.08 3.33 -7.26
CA ARG A 49 -14.20 4.13 -6.74
C ARG A 49 -15.22 4.54 -7.80
N ALA A 50 -14.77 4.84 -9.02
CA ALA A 50 -15.67 5.18 -10.12
C ALA A 50 -16.35 3.95 -10.76
N SER A 51 -15.90 2.74 -10.42
CA SER A 51 -16.43 1.51 -11.01
C SER A 51 -17.78 1.12 -10.40
N LYS A 52 -18.81 1.01 -11.24
CA LYS A 52 -20.14 0.52 -10.86
C LYS A 52 -20.09 -0.91 -10.28
N ILE A 53 -19.23 -1.77 -10.84
CA ILE A 53 -19.10 -3.16 -10.38
C ILE A 53 -18.47 -3.21 -9.00
N MET A 54 -17.39 -2.45 -8.77
CA MET A 54 -16.75 -2.40 -7.46
C MET A 54 -17.69 -1.81 -6.39
N ALA A 55 -18.50 -0.82 -6.76
CA ALA A 55 -19.56 -0.31 -5.88
C ALA A 55 -20.59 -1.39 -5.51
N GLN A 56 -21.00 -2.22 -6.48
CA GLN A 56 -21.89 -3.36 -6.21
C GLN A 56 -21.23 -4.38 -5.25
N CYS A 57 -19.99 -4.79 -5.51
CA CYS A 57 -19.25 -5.70 -4.64
C CYS A 57 -19.10 -5.13 -3.22
N SER A 58 -18.74 -3.85 -3.10
CA SER A 58 -18.67 -3.16 -1.81
C SER A 58 -20.02 -3.15 -1.09
N SER A 59 -21.13 -2.94 -1.80
CA SER A 59 -22.46 -2.92 -1.20
C SER A 59 -22.91 -4.30 -0.70
N GLN A 60 -22.50 -5.37 -1.37
CA GLN A 60 -22.80 -6.74 -0.96
C GLN A 60 -22.06 -7.10 0.33
N LEU A 61 -20.80 -6.67 0.47
CA LEU A 61 -20.03 -6.88 1.69
C LEU A 61 -20.61 -6.12 2.90
N LEU A 62 -21.21 -4.96 2.68
CA LEU A 62 -21.80 -4.11 3.73
C LEU A 62 -23.23 -4.52 4.13
N LYS A 63 -23.90 -5.35 3.31
CA LYS A 63 -25.20 -5.93 3.64
C LYS A 63 -24.97 -7.10 4.59
N LYS A 64 -25.01 -6.81 5.89
CA LYS A 64 -25.27 -7.79 6.96
C LYS A 64 -26.76 -8.11 7.02
#